data_AF-A0A7K1TZC7-F1
#
_entry.id   AF-A0A7K1TZC7-F1
#
_cell.length_a   1.000
_cell.length_b   1.000
_cell.length_c   1.000
_cell.angle_alpha   90.00
_cell.angle_beta   90.00
_cell.angle_gamma   90.00
#
_symmetry.space_group_name_H-M   'P 1'
#
loop_
_entity.id
_entity.type
_entity.pdbx_description
1 polymer ?
#
loop_
_entity_poly.entity_id
_entity_poly.type
_entity_poly.pdbx_seq_one_letter_code
_entity_poly.pdbx_strand_id
1 'polypeptide(L)'
;MWVWLQDGQFSFRNNIIADCDYFWTIPEAASPKARFENSLFLNVTHNAGNWKSGLVPASNNSFVFKNVQRNNRAKVLKATLPGQPDLPSIPEADNMKAGLFKGRK
;
A
#
# COMPACT_ATOMS: atom_id res chain seq x y z
N MET A 1 -8.05 3.34 5.59
CA MET A 1 -8.48 3.75 6.95
C MET A 1 -7.59 3.05 7.96
N TRP A 2 -7.07 3.79 8.94
CA TRP A 2 -6.17 3.27 9.98
C TRP A 2 -7.01 3.02 11.23
N VAL A 3 -7.06 1.78 11.70
CA VAL A 3 -7.82 1.42 12.92
C VAL A 3 -6.87 0.76 13.90
N TRP A 4 -6.80 1.31 15.11
CA TRP A 4 -6.15 0.65 16.24
C TRP A 4 -7.17 -0.32 16.87
N LEU A 5 -6.87 -1.61 16.83
CA LEU A 5 -7.74 -2.62 17.43
C LEU A 5 -7.39 -2.77 18.92
N GLN A 6 -8.39 -3.14 19.73
CA GLN A 6 -8.27 -3.26 21.19
C GLN A 6 -7.24 -4.32 21.66
N ASP A 7 -6.73 -5.16 20.78
CA ASP A 7 -5.71 -6.18 21.04
C ASP A 7 -4.27 -5.66 20.85
N GLY A 8 -4.09 -4.35 20.64
CA GLY A 8 -2.78 -3.74 20.40
C GLY A 8 -2.21 -4.02 19.00
N GLN A 9 -3.05 -4.49 18.06
CA GLN A 9 -2.71 -4.68 16.66
C GLN A 9 -3.23 -3.52 15.80
N PHE A 10 -2.38 -2.98 14.94
CA PHE A 10 -2.81 -2.04 13.90
C PHE A 10 -3.44 -2.80 12.72
N SER A 11 -4.58 -2.33 12.22
CA SER A 11 -5.22 -2.91 11.03
C SER A 11 -5.28 -1.92 9.87
N PHE A 12 -4.75 -2.36 8.73
CA PHE A 12 -4.74 -1.64 7.46
C PHE A 12 -5.60 -2.39 6.45
N ARG A 13 -6.79 -1.87 6.16
CA ARG A 13 -7.76 -2.52 5.27
C ARG A 13 -8.09 -1.67 4.06
N ASN A 14 -8.23 -2.32 2.90
CA ASN A 14 -8.72 -1.73 1.66
C ASN A 14 -7.88 -0.53 1.18
N ASN A 15 -6.55 -0.65 1.23
CA ASN A 15 -5.64 0.42 0.82
C ASN A 15 -4.96 0.11 -0.51
N ILE A 16 -4.66 1.16 -1.27
CA ILE A 16 -3.66 1.13 -2.35
C ILE A 16 -2.44 1.89 -1.82
N ILE A 17 -1.31 1.20 -1.74
CA ILE A 17 -0.04 1.75 -1.27
C ILE A 17 0.91 1.70 -2.46
N ALA A 18 1.53 2.83 -2.79
CA ALA A 18 2.28 2.97 -4.03
C ALA A 18 3.58 3.76 -3.84
N ASP A 19 4.61 3.39 -4.60
CA ASP A 19 5.88 4.12 -4.78
C ASP A 19 6.52 4.56 -3.46
N CYS A 20 6.84 3.60 -2.59
CA CYS A 20 7.55 3.89 -1.36
C CYS A 20 8.57 2.80 -1.02
N ASP A 21 9.72 3.23 -0.49
CA ASP A 21 10.72 2.29 0.01
C ASP A 21 10.24 1.60 1.29
N TYR A 22 9.53 2.33 2.16
CA TYR A 22 8.95 1.80 3.39
C TYR A 22 7.51 2.29 3.54
N PHE A 23 6.56 1.37 3.69
CA PHE A 23 5.17 1.75 3.98
C PHE A 23 5.02 2.36 5.38
N TRP A 24 5.68 1.79 6.38
CA TRP A 24 5.53 2.19 7.78
C TRP A 24 6.87 2.39 8.47
N THR A 25 7.06 3.53 9.13
CA THR A 25 8.22 3.79 9.98
C THR A 25 7.88 3.49 11.44
N ILE A 26 8.73 2.70 12.09
CA ILE A 26 8.54 2.21 13.46
C ILE A 26 9.71 2.68 14.33
N PRO A 27 9.49 3.05 15.61
CA PRO A 27 10.59 3.28 16.56
C PRO A 27 11.45 2.02 16.75
N GLU A 28 12.78 2.14 16.86
CA GLU A 28 13.71 0.99 16.95
C GLU A 28 13.37 -0.01 18.06
N ALA A 29 12.88 0.46 19.21
CA ALA A 29 12.52 -0.38 20.36
C ALA A 29 11.10 -0.97 20.29
N ALA A 30 10.31 -0.62 19.26
CA ALA A 30 8.94 -1.06 19.14
C ALA A 30 8.84 -2.32 18.25
N SER A 31 8.00 -3.26 18.68
CA SER A 31 7.68 -4.48 17.93
C SER A 31 6.18 -4.52 17.62
N PRO A 32 5.67 -3.60 16.77
CA PRO A 32 4.25 -3.49 16.56
C PRO A 32 3.71 -4.72 15.82
N LYS A 33 2.51 -5.12 16.22
CA LYS A 33 1.71 -6.11 15.52
C LYS A 33 0.85 -5.37 14.50
N ALA A 34 0.85 -5.83 13.25
CA ALA A 34 -0.05 -5.28 12.25
C ALA A 34 -0.67 -6.33 11.35
N ARG A 35 -1.84 -5.99 10.83
CA ARG A 35 -2.59 -6.81 9.88
C ARG A 35 -2.97 -5.99 8.65
N PHE A 36 -2.56 -6.48 7.50
CA PHE A 36 -2.89 -5.90 6.20
C PHE A 36 -3.95 -6.76 5.52
N GLU A 37 -5.07 -6.17 5.14
CA GLU A 37 -6.17 -6.89 4.51
C GLU A 37 -6.68 -6.21 3.25
N ASN A 38 -7.01 -7.00 2.23
CA ASN A 38 -7.67 -6.55 1.01
C ASN A 38 -6.98 -5.31 0.39
N SER A 39 -5.66 -5.31 0.34
CA SER A 39 -4.88 -4.13 -0.04
C SER A 39 -3.98 -4.44 -1.24
N LEU A 40 -3.63 -3.41 -2.00
CA LEU A 40 -2.76 -3.50 -3.17
C LEU A 40 -1.50 -2.68 -2.93
N PHE A 41 -0.33 -3.32 -3.09
CA PHE A 41 0.98 -2.72 -2.91
C PHE A 41 1.66 -2.62 -4.28
N LEU A 42 1.95 -1.40 -4.71
CA LEU A 42 2.53 -1.08 -6.00
C LEU A 42 3.92 -0.47 -5.79
N ASN A 43 4.97 -1.13 -6.27
CA ASN A 43 6.35 -0.65 -6.13
C ASN A 43 6.72 -0.32 -4.66
N VAL A 44 6.36 -1.21 -3.73
CA VAL A 44 6.66 -1.06 -2.30
C VAL A 44 7.82 -1.99 -1.94
N THR A 45 8.98 -1.42 -1.62
CA THR A 45 10.21 -2.18 -1.36
C THR A 45 10.15 -2.93 -0.03
N HIS A 46 9.74 -2.24 1.05
CA HIS A 46 9.68 -2.79 2.39
C HIS A 46 8.36 -2.45 3.09
N ASN A 47 7.90 -3.37 3.94
CA ASN A 47 6.67 -3.18 4.73
C ASN A 47 6.85 -2.16 5.84
N ALA A 48 7.98 -2.26 6.53
CA ALA A 48 8.32 -1.30 7.56
C ALA A 48 9.83 -1.15 7.74
N GLY A 49 10.21 0.03 8.20
CA GLY A 49 11.58 0.37 8.55
C GLY A 49 11.67 0.87 9.99
N ASN A 50 12.71 0.46 10.70
CA ASN A 50 13.04 1.02 12.01
C ASN A 50 13.78 2.35 11.82
N TRP A 51 13.31 3.39 12.50
CA TRP A 51 13.96 4.70 12.48
C TRP A 51 15.02 4.79 13.58
N LYS A 52 16.29 4.94 13.18
CA LYS A 52 17.44 5.22 14.06
C LYS A 52 18.25 6.41 13.52
N SER A 53 19.44 6.15 12.98
CA SER A 53 20.28 7.08 12.21
C SER A 53 19.99 7.05 10.70
N GLY A 54 19.03 6.21 10.30
CA GLY A 54 18.54 5.99 8.95
C GLY A 54 17.41 4.97 8.98
N LEU A 55 16.73 4.79 7.86
CA LEU A 55 15.72 3.74 7.69
C LEU A 55 16.41 2.42 7.38
N VAL A 56 16.23 1.44 8.26
CA VAL A 56 16.66 0.06 8.04
C VAL A 56 15.45 -0.87 8.08
N PRO A 57 15.41 -1.96 7.30
CA PRO A 57 14.29 -2.90 7.32
C PRO A 57 14.02 -3.40 8.75
N ALA A 58 12.75 -3.34 9.16
CA ALA A 58 12.35 -3.84 10.47
C ALA A 58 12.48 -5.37 10.53
N SER A 59 13.30 -5.88 11.46
CA SER A 59 13.55 -7.32 11.66
C SER A 59 12.59 -7.97 12.67
N ASN A 60 12.08 -7.19 13.64
CA ASN A 60 11.20 -7.65 14.70
C ASN A 60 9.76 -7.13 14.50
N ASN A 61 9.07 -7.61 13.47
CA ASN A 61 7.67 -7.29 13.24
C ASN A 61 6.79 -8.55 13.17
N SER A 62 5.53 -8.39 13.55
CA SER A 62 4.51 -9.43 13.42
C SER A 62 3.45 -8.92 12.46
N PHE A 63 3.72 -9.10 11.16
CA PHE A 63 2.83 -8.67 10.09
C PHE A 63 2.05 -9.85 9.55
N VAL A 64 0.73 -9.72 9.57
CA VAL A 64 -0.21 -10.69 8.99
C VAL A 64 -0.77 -10.10 7.71
N PHE A 65 -0.70 -10.85 6.61
CA PHE A 65 -1.24 -10.43 5.31
C PHE A 65 -2.41 -11.33 4.93
N LYS A 66 -3.58 -10.74 4.65
CA LYS A 66 -4.75 -11.44 4.15
C LYS A 66 -5.26 -10.78 2.88
N ASN A 67 -5.22 -11.51 1.75
CA ASN A 67 -5.65 -10.98 0.45
C ASN A 67 -4.94 -9.65 0.10
N VAL A 68 -3.61 -9.64 0.24
CA VAL A 68 -2.77 -8.50 -0.14
C VAL A 68 -2.06 -8.85 -1.44
N GLN A 69 -2.25 -8.01 -2.45
CA GLN A 69 -1.62 -8.17 -3.76
C GLN A 69 -0.39 -7.27 -3.85
N ARG A 70 0.68 -7.76 -4.50
CA ARG A 70 1.92 -6.99 -4.72
C ARG A 70 2.27 -6.97 -6.20
N ASN A 71 2.61 -5.79 -6.70
CA ASN A 71 3.16 -5.60 -8.04
C ASN A 71 4.28 -4.56 -8.01
N ASN A 72 5.50 -4.98 -8.29
CA ASN A 72 6.69 -4.11 -8.26
C ASN A 72 7.11 -3.60 -9.65
N ARG A 73 6.20 -3.66 -10.62
CA ARG A 73 6.41 -3.15 -11.99
C ARG A 73 5.24 -2.26 -12.43
N ALA A 74 4.58 -1.62 -11.47
CA ALA A 74 3.44 -0.78 -11.74
C ALA A 74 3.89 0.59 -12.26
N LYS A 75 3.24 1.12 -13.29
CA LYS A 75 3.40 2.53 -13.65
C LYS A 75 2.39 3.34 -12.85
N VAL A 76 2.85 3.99 -11.79
CA VAL A 76 2.01 4.86 -10.96
C VAL A 76 2.13 6.28 -11.51
N LEU A 77 1.00 6.88 -11.86
CA LEU A 77 0.94 8.24 -12.35
C LEU A 77 0.54 9.17 -11.22
N LYS A 78 1.36 10.19 -10.95
CA LYS A 78 1.01 11.22 -9.98
C LYS A 78 -0.19 12.02 -10.51
N ALA A 79 -1.29 12.02 -9.75
CA ALA A 79 -2.40 12.90 -10.02
C ALA A 79 -1.93 14.35 -9.84
N THR A 80 -1.80 15.11 -10.93
CA THR A 80 -1.15 16.44 -10.86
C THR A 80 -2.11 17.58 -10.59
N LEU A 81 -3.40 17.52 -10.96
CA LEU A 81 -4.38 18.59 -10.73
C LEU A 81 -5.84 18.06 -10.86
N PRO A 82 -6.87 18.77 -10.36
CA PRO A 82 -8.27 18.46 -10.69
C PRO A 82 -8.48 18.67 -12.19
N GLY A 83 -8.88 17.62 -12.92
CA GLY A 83 -9.13 17.67 -14.37
C GLY A 83 -8.10 16.99 -15.27
N GLN A 84 -7.35 16.00 -14.79
CA GLN A 84 -6.37 15.29 -15.65
C GLN A 84 -7.03 14.48 -16.80
N PRO A 85 -6.32 14.36 -17.94
CA PRO A 85 -6.85 13.92 -19.23
C PRO A 85 -7.06 12.40 -19.32
N ASP A 86 -7.82 11.98 -20.33
CA ASP A 86 -8.16 10.59 -20.63
C ASP A 86 -6.90 9.71 -20.58
N LEU A 87 -6.91 8.76 -19.63
CA LEU A 87 -5.87 7.75 -19.50
C LEU A 87 -5.80 6.95 -20.82
N PRO A 88 -4.61 6.65 -21.34
CA PRO A 88 -4.49 5.77 -22.49
C PRO A 88 -5.14 4.43 -22.16
N SER A 89 -6.08 4.02 -23.01
CA SER A 89 -6.81 2.76 -22.89
C SER A 89 -5.82 1.60 -22.81
N ILE A 90 -5.75 0.94 -21.67
CA ILE A 90 -5.05 -0.34 -21.54
C ILE A 90 -6.02 -1.40 -22.08
N PRO A 91 -5.67 -2.16 -23.14
CA PRO A 91 -6.59 -3.07 -23.84
C PRO A 91 -7.27 -4.16 -22.99
N GLU A 92 -6.82 -4.37 -21.75
CA GLU A 92 -7.28 -5.46 -20.86
C GLU A 92 -8.07 -4.95 -19.63
N ALA A 93 -8.37 -3.64 -19.57
CA ALA A 93 -9.02 -3.01 -18.41
C ALA A 93 -10.47 -3.46 -18.15
N ASP A 94 -11.17 -4.01 -19.14
CA ASP A 94 -12.60 -4.36 -19.03
C ASP A 94 -12.89 -5.50 -18.03
N ASN A 95 -11.89 -6.33 -17.72
CA ASN A 95 -12.03 -7.43 -16.75
C ASN A 95 -11.56 -7.06 -15.32
N MET A 96 -10.94 -5.90 -15.15
CA MET A 96 -10.44 -5.45 -13.85
C MET A 96 -11.43 -4.48 -13.21
N LYS A 97 -12.38 -5.03 -12.43
CA LYS A 97 -13.29 -4.26 -11.57
C LYS A 97 -12.57 -3.59 -10.38
N ALA A 98 -11.47 -2.89 -10.63
CA ALA A 98 -10.81 -2.01 -9.67
C ALA A 98 -11.12 -0.56 -10.06
N GLY A 99 -11.75 0.17 -9.14
CA GLY A 99 -12.44 1.44 -9.38
C GLY A 99 -11.56 2.65 -9.73
N LEU A 100 -10.95 2.65 -10.91
CA LEU A 100 -10.36 3.86 -11.53
C LEU A 100 -10.74 4.07 -13.00
N PHE A 101 -11.61 3.22 -13.57
CA PHE A 101 -12.01 3.36 -14.98
C PHE A 101 -13.49 3.73 -15.09
N LYS A 102 -13.77 4.89 -15.71
CA LYS A 102 -15.11 5.30 -16.09
C LYS A 102 -15.53 4.45 -17.29
N GLY A 103 -16.47 3.53 -17.11
CA GLY A 103 -17.19 2.93 -18.23
C GLY A 103 -17.91 4.06 -18.99
N ARG A 104 -17.59 4.21 -20.29
CA ARG A 104 -18.35 5.15 -21.14
C ARG A 104 -19.77 4.60 -21.31
N LYS A 105 -20.75 5.49 -21.17
CA LYS A 105 -22.12 5.26 -21.67
C LYS A 105 -22.10 5.28 -23.19
#